data_AF-G4YER3-F1
#
_entry.id   AF-G4YER3-F1
#
_cell.length_a   1.000
_cell.length_b   1.000
_cell.length_c   1.000
_cell.angle_alpha   90.00
_cell.angle_beta   90.00
_cell.angle_gamma   90.00
#
_symmetry.space_group_name_H-M   'P 1'
#
loop_
_entity.id
_entity.type
_entity.pdbx_description
1 polymer ?
#
loop_
_entity_poly.entity_id
_entity_poly.type
_entity_poly.pdbx_seq_one_letter_code
_entity_poly.pdbx_strand_id
1 'polypeptide(L)'
;METVSWALTANMEPILPTKTPPKLGTPGTFQQSKRRITYSADEISPHALDRLGVNADILKKEKGMKKLGICDVDIVRSEELRRYTGVSQLEPTSKVEFMFGFNDEQLHRERAIKRLGTSEQEIMDDYSRRVSCLGTSNSSPLKL
;
A
#
# COMPACT_ATOMS: atom_id res chain seq x y z
N MET A 1 -22.41 28.72 1.02
CA MET A 1 -21.37 28.53 2.05
C MET A 1 -22.09 28.11 3.32
N GLU A 2 -22.23 26.82 3.52
CA GLU A 2 -22.96 26.25 4.66
C GLU A 2 -21.98 25.99 5.81
N THR A 3 -22.20 26.67 6.92
CA THR A 3 -21.43 26.55 8.15
C THR A 3 -21.90 25.33 8.93
N VAL A 4 -21.07 24.28 8.98
CA VAL A 4 -21.30 23.09 9.82
C VAL A 4 -21.01 23.45 11.28
N SER A 5 -22.04 23.48 12.11
CA SER A 5 -21.96 23.77 13.55
C SER A 5 -21.71 22.47 14.33
N TRP A 6 -20.59 22.40 15.06
CA TRP A 6 -20.17 21.25 15.88
C TRP A 6 -20.88 21.14 17.24
N ALA A 7 -22.01 21.82 17.44
CA ALA A 7 -22.64 21.98 18.75
C ALA A 7 -23.48 20.77 19.24
N LEU A 8 -23.49 19.62 18.53
CA LEU A 8 -24.35 18.48 18.88
C LEU A 8 -23.65 17.34 19.65
N THR A 9 -22.46 17.56 20.20
CA THR A 9 -21.70 16.53 20.95
C THR A 9 -21.63 16.78 22.45
N ALA A 10 -22.31 17.79 22.98
CA ALA A 10 -22.18 18.22 24.39
C ALA A 10 -22.94 17.35 25.42
N ASN A 11 -23.70 16.34 25.01
CA ASN A 11 -24.51 15.50 25.92
C ASN A 11 -24.21 13.99 25.78
N MET A 12 -22.93 13.61 25.89
CA MET A 12 -22.55 12.21 26.07
C MET A 12 -21.94 12.08 27.47
N GLU A 13 -22.70 11.51 28.40
CA GLU A 13 -22.18 11.17 29.73
C GLU A 13 -20.99 10.19 29.62
N PRO A 14 -19.95 10.33 30.45
CA PRO A 14 -18.81 9.43 30.42
C PRO A 14 -19.21 8.04 30.93
N ILE A 15 -19.12 7.04 30.05
CA ILE A 15 -19.34 5.63 30.39
C ILE A 15 -18.20 5.19 31.33
N LEU A 16 -18.51 5.05 32.62
CA LEU A 16 -17.59 4.49 33.61
C LEU A 16 -17.32 3.01 33.29
N PRO A 17 -16.05 2.55 33.35
CA PRO A 17 -15.73 1.15 33.11
C PRO A 17 -16.28 0.26 34.23
N THR A 18 -17.28 -0.56 33.92
CA THR A 18 -17.77 -1.61 34.82
C THR A 18 -16.66 -2.65 35.03
N LYS A 19 -15.99 -2.58 36.19
CA LYS A 19 -15.08 -3.62 36.69
C LYS A 19 -15.88 -4.84 37.12
N THR A 20 -16.18 -5.74 36.20
CA THR A 20 -16.39 -7.15 36.55
C THR A 20 -15.68 -8.03 35.51
N PRO A 21 -14.63 -8.78 35.90
CA PRO A 21 -14.05 -9.78 35.01
C PRO A 21 -15.07 -10.90 34.77
N PRO A 22 -15.10 -11.53 33.59
CA PRO A 22 -15.98 -12.66 33.32
C PRO A 22 -15.64 -13.80 34.29
N LYS A 23 -16.66 -14.32 34.99
CA LYS A 23 -16.53 -15.47 35.89
C LYS A 23 -15.98 -16.68 35.12
N LEU A 24 -14.84 -17.17 35.57
CA LEU A 24 -14.24 -18.43 35.13
C LEU A 24 -15.22 -19.57 35.46
N GLY A 25 -15.67 -20.28 34.43
CA GLY A 25 -16.61 -21.40 34.55
C GLY A 25 -16.05 -22.52 35.45
N THR A 26 -16.94 -23.10 36.24
CA THR A 26 -16.75 -24.32 37.05
C THR A 26 -16.35 -25.51 36.18
N PRO A 27 -15.58 -26.49 36.70
CA PRO A 27 -15.15 -27.65 35.93
C PRO A 27 -16.32 -28.63 35.82
N GLY A 28 -17.08 -28.52 34.73
CA GLY A 28 -18.19 -29.40 34.43
C GLY A 28 -18.10 -29.89 32.99
N THR A 29 -17.73 -31.16 32.83
CA THR A 29 -17.75 -31.93 31.58
C THR A 29 -16.57 -31.66 30.63
N PHE A 30 -15.69 -32.66 30.52
CA PHE A 30 -14.69 -32.78 29.45
C PHE A 30 -15.40 -32.91 28.09
N GLN A 31 -15.87 -31.81 27.52
CA GLN A 31 -15.91 -31.72 26.06
C GLN A 31 -14.46 -31.53 25.63
N GLN A 32 -13.94 -32.49 24.86
CA GLN A 32 -12.72 -32.29 24.10
C GLN A 32 -12.98 -31.09 23.17
N SER A 33 -12.66 -29.89 23.64
CA SER A 33 -12.48 -28.73 22.79
C SER A 33 -11.55 -29.19 21.68
N LYS A 34 -12.08 -29.27 20.45
CA LYS A 34 -11.30 -29.62 19.27
C LYS A 34 -10.18 -28.60 19.21
N ARG A 35 -9.00 -28.98 19.74
CA ARG A 35 -7.80 -28.17 19.67
C ARG A 35 -7.68 -27.79 18.21
N ARG A 36 -7.60 -26.49 17.93
CA ARG A 36 -7.35 -25.99 16.58
C ARG A 36 -6.07 -26.67 16.09
N ILE A 37 -6.22 -27.64 15.20
CA ILE A 37 -5.08 -28.37 14.64
C ILE A 37 -4.36 -27.39 13.73
N THR A 38 -3.24 -26.86 14.21
CA THR A 38 -2.34 -26.06 13.39
C THR A 38 -1.34 -27.02 12.76
N TYR A 39 -1.68 -27.56 11.58
CA TYR A 39 -0.70 -28.30 10.79
C TYR A 39 0.46 -27.36 10.43
N SER A 40 1.69 -27.84 10.63
CA SER A 40 2.87 -27.20 10.08
C SER A 40 2.81 -27.32 8.55
N ALA A 41 3.31 -26.32 7.81
CA ALA A 41 3.25 -26.34 6.36
C ALA A 41 4.06 -27.51 5.75
N ASP A 42 5.01 -28.04 6.51
CA ASP A 42 5.89 -29.14 6.13
C ASP A 42 5.24 -30.53 6.29
N GLU A 43 4.04 -30.62 6.87
CA GLU A 43 3.31 -31.88 7.08
C GLU A 43 2.23 -32.15 6.02
N ILE A 44 2.10 -31.28 5.01
CA ILE A 44 1.06 -31.44 3.99
C ILE A 44 1.50 -32.52 2.98
N SER A 45 0.71 -33.59 2.87
CA SER A 45 0.97 -34.69 1.93
C SER A 45 1.10 -34.17 0.48
N PRO A 46 2.21 -34.44 -0.22
CA PRO A 46 2.37 -34.06 -1.63
C PRO A 46 1.27 -34.61 -2.55
N HIS A 47 0.74 -35.78 -2.23
CA HIS A 47 -0.35 -36.40 -2.99
C HIS A 47 -1.68 -35.63 -2.82
N ALA A 48 -1.88 -34.95 -1.69
CA ALA A 48 -3.06 -34.10 -1.49
C ALA A 48 -2.94 -32.81 -2.32
N LEU A 49 -1.73 -32.25 -2.42
CA LEU A 49 -1.44 -31.07 -3.23
C LEU A 49 -1.67 -31.34 -4.72
N ASP A 50 -1.17 -32.46 -5.22
CA ASP A 50 -1.31 -32.90 -6.60
C ASP A 50 -2.78 -33.09 -7.00
N ARG A 51 -3.58 -33.77 -6.15
CA ARG A 51 -5.02 -33.93 -6.37
C ARG A 51 -5.82 -32.63 -6.38
N LEU A 52 -5.36 -31.63 -5.63
CA LEU A 52 -5.98 -30.31 -5.58
C LEU A 52 -5.44 -29.37 -6.67
N GLY A 53 -4.40 -29.78 -7.40
CA GLY A 53 -3.74 -28.97 -8.42
C GLY A 53 -3.06 -27.71 -7.86
N VAL A 54 -2.66 -27.72 -6.59
CA VAL A 54 -2.07 -26.55 -5.92
C VAL A 54 -0.64 -26.83 -5.47
N ASN A 55 0.26 -25.88 -5.72
CA ASN A 55 1.65 -25.98 -5.27
C ASN A 55 1.78 -25.56 -3.80
N ALA A 56 2.76 -26.13 -3.08
CA ALA A 56 3.04 -25.77 -1.68
C ALA A 56 3.31 -24.26 -1.51
N ASP A 57 3.97 -23.63 -2.49
CA ASP A 57 4.25 -22.19 -2.50
C ASP A 57 2.97 -21.35 -2.56
N ILE A 58 1.95 -21.81 -3.30
CA ILE A 58 0.66 -21.14 -3.40
C ILE A 58 -0.04 -21.15 -2.05
N LEU A 59 -0.08 -22.31 -1.38
CA LEU A 59 -0.65 -22.44 -0.03
C LEU A 59 0.08 -21.59 1.01
N LYS A 60 1.41 -21.51 0.92
CA LYS A 60 2.21 -20.67 1.82
C LYS A 60 1.90 -19.19 1.62
N LYS A 61 1.80 -18.74 0.36
CA LYS A 61 1.40 -17.37 0.01
C LYS A 61 -0.01 -17.06 0.51
N GLU A 62 -0.97 -17.95 0.25
CA GLU A 62 -2.37 -17.83 0.70
C GLU A 62 -2.48 -17.70 2.22
N LYS A 63 -1.80 -18.59 2.96
CA LYS A 63 -1.74 -18.50 4.43
C LYS A 63 -1.10 -17.20 4.90
N GLY A 64 -0.09 -16.70 4.18
CA GLY A 64 0.55 -15.41 4.43
C GLY A 64 -0.42 -14.24 4.25
N MET A 65 -1.13 -14.18 3.12
CA MET A 65 -2.13 -13.14 2.83
C MET A 65 -3.23 -13.13 3.89
N LYS A 66 -3.77 -14.31 4.23
CA LYS A 66 -4.77 -14.46 5.29
C LYS A 66 -4.26 -14.03 6.67
N LYS A 67 -2.99 -14.28 6.99
CA LYS A 67 -2.36 -13.83 8.24
C LYS A 67 -2.20 -12.31 8.28
N LEU A 68 -1.93 -11.69 7.13
CA LEU A 68 -1.84 -10.23 6.98
C LEU A 68 -3.22 -9.55 6.87
N GLY A 69 -4.29 -10.33 6.72
CA GLY A 69 -5.65 -9.79 6.54
C GLY A 69 -5.89 -9.18 5.17
N ILE A 70 -5.13 -9.61 4.16
CA ILE A 70 -5.23 -9.14 2.77
C ILE A 70 -6.10 -10.11 1.98
N CYS A 71 -7.03 -9.59 1.19
CA CYS A 71 -7.85 -10.37 0.25
C CYS A 71 -7.62 -9.97 -1.21
N ASP A 72 -8.18 -10.73 -2.16
CA ASP A 72 -8.02 -10.46 -3.60
C ASP A 72 -8.51 -9.06 -4.01
N VAL A 73 -9.56 -8.56 -3.37
CA VAL A 73 -10.07 -7.20 -3.60
C VAL A 73 -9.02 -6.15 -3.22
N ASP A 74 -8.26 -6.39 -2.15
CA ASP A 74 -7.18 -5.50 -1.73
C ASP A 74 -6.02 -5.53 -2.73
N ILE A 75 -5.72 -6.70 -3.31
CA ILE A 75 -4.68 -6.86 -4.33
C ILE A 75 -5.05 -6.02 -5.56
N VAL A 76 -6.26 -6.19 -6.10
CA VAL A 76 -6.74 -5.44 -7.26
C VAL A 76 -6.80 -3.94 -6.95
N ARG A 77 -7.29 -3.55 -5.78
CA ARG A 77 -7.31 -2.14 -5.36
C ARG A 77 -5.90 -1.57 -5.23
N SER A 78 -4.93 -2.35 -4.74
CA SER A 78 -3.54 -1.91 -4.63
C SER A 78 -2.91 -1.64 -6.00
N GLU A 79 -3.22 -2.46 -7.00
CA GLU A 79 -2.79 -2.26 -8.39
C GLU A 79 -3.35 -0.98 -8.99
N GLU A 80 -4.64 -0.71 -8.76
CA GLU A 80 -5.28 0.56 -9.15
C GLU A 80 -4.57 1.75 -8.50
N LEU A 81 -4.34 1.70 -7.18
CA LEU A 81 -3.70 2.79 -6.46
C LEU A 81 -2.27 3.06 -6.96
N ARG A 82 -1.49 2.02 -7.28
CA ARG A 82 -0.13 2.20 -7.83
C ARG A 82 -0.12 2.99 -9.13
N ARG A 83 -1.22 3.02 -9.91
CA ARG A 83 -1.30 3.85 -11.13
C ARG A 83 -1.31 5.35 -10.85
N TYR A 84 -1.68 5.75 -9.64
CA TYR A 84 -1.83 7.16 -9.26
C TYR A 84 -0.74 7.67 -8.30
N THR A 85 0.10 6.80 -7.75
CA THR A 85 1.08 7.17 -6.71
C THR A 85 2.50 7.41 -7.23
N GLY A 86 2.74 7.29 -8.54
CA GLY A 86 4.08 7.44 -9.13
C GLY A 86 5.07 6.33 -8.77
N VAL A 87 4.60 5.28 -8.07
CA VAL A 87 5.37 4.07 -7.74
C VAL A 87 5.72 3.31 -9.03
N SER A 88 6.93 2.76 -9.11
CA SER A 88 7.37 1.96 -10.24
C SER A 88 6.48 0.72 -10.39
N GLN A 89 5.99 0.49 -11.62
CA GLN A 89 5.25 -0.72 -11.98
C GLN A 89 6.16 -1.84 -12.48
N LEU A 90 7.45 -1.55 -12.65
CA LEU A 90 8.44 -2.54 -13.05
C LEU A 90 8.83 -3.42 -11.86
N GLU A 91 9.28 -4.63 -12.17
CA GLU A 91 9.78 -5.54 -11.14
C GLU A 91 10.99 -4.92 -10.43
N PRO A 92 10.99 -4.84 -9.08
CA PRO A 92 12.10 -4.26 -8.34
C PRO A 92 13.39 -5.04 -8.56
N THR A 93 14.45 -4.33 -8.94
CA THR A 93 15.78 -4.90 -9.17
C THR A 93 16.66 -4.85 -7.92
N SER A 94 16.28 -4.03 -6.93
CA SER A 94 17.02 -3.88 -5.67
C SER A 94 16.11 -3.93 -4.45
N LYS A 95 16.70 -4.22 -3.29
CA LYS A 95 15.98 -4.19 -2.00
C LYS A 95 15.39 -2.81 -1.71
N VAL A 96 16.06 -1.74 -2.12
CA VAL A 96 15.60 -0.36 -1.91
C VAL A 96 14.34 -0.13 -2.75
N GLU A 97 14.37 -0.52 -4.02
CA GLU A 97 13.20 -0.43 -4.90
C GLU A 97 12.03 -1.24 -4.37
N PHE A 98 12.31 -2.45 -3.86
CA PHE A 98 11.28 -3.30 -3.27
C PHE A 98 10.64 -2.69 -2.02
N MET A 99 11.45 -2.04 -1.16
CA MET A 99 10.96 -1.47 0.10
C MET A 99 10.21 -0.14 -0.08
N PHE A 100 10.68 0.72 -0.99
CA PHE A 100 10.14 2.06 -1.16
C PHE A 100 9.20 2.20 -2.37
N GLY A 101 9.23 1.25 -3.30
CA GLY A 101 8.42 1.27 -4.52
C GLY A 101 8.92 2.24 -5.60
N PHE A 102 10.01 2.97 -5.36
CA PHE A 102 10.62 3.86 -6.34
C PHE A 102 11.85 3.21 -6.95
N ASN A 103 11.98 3.30 -8.26
CA ASN A 103 13.18 2.86 -8.93
C ASN A 103 14.35 3.83 -8.69
N ASP A 104 15.56 3.38 -8.96
CA ASP A 104 16.76 4.19 -8.74
C ASP A 104 16.73 5.50 -9.55
N GLU A 105 16.21 5.50 -10.78
CA GLU A 105 16.10 6.72 -11.60
C GLU A 105 15.16 7.76 -10.99
N GLN A 106 14.02 7.33 -10.45
CA GLN A 106 13.05 8.18 -9.74
C GLN A 106 13.68 8.79 -8.49
N LEU A 107 14.44 7.99 -7.73
CA LEU A 107 15.16 8.48 -6.55
C LEU A 107 16.26 9.50 -6.93
N HIS A 108 16.97 9.27 -8.03
CA HIS A 108 17.98 10.21 -8.52
C HIS A 108 17.35 11.51 -9.02
N ARG A 109 16.22 11.43 -9.74
CA ARG A 109 15.45 12.59 -10.18
C ARG A 109 15.01 13.44 -8.99
N GLU A 110 14.41 12.83 -7.98
CA GLU A 110 13.94 13.52 -6.78
C GLU A 110 15.09 14.24 -6.05
N ARG A 111 16.27 13.61 -5.96
CA ARG A 111 17.47 14.26 -5.39
C ARG A 111 17.96 15.43 -6.24
N ALA A 112 17.92 15.31 -7.56
CA ALA A 112 18.33 16.36 -8.48
C ALA A 112 17.40 17.58 -8.39
N ILE A 113 16.08 17.37 -8.43
CA ILE A 113 15.06 18.43 -8.29
C ILE A 113 15.26 19.20 -6.98
N LYS A 114 15.43 18.49 -5.86
CA LYS A 114 15.73 19.11 -4.56
C LYS A 114 17.00 19.96 -4.56
N ARG A 115 18.07 19.50 -5.23
CA ARG A 115 19.34 20.24 -5.33
C ARG A 115 19.22 21.48 -6.22
N LEU A 116 18.39 21.41 -7.27
CA LEU A 116 18.12 22.53 -8.17
C LEU A 116 17.23 23.60 -7.51
N GLY A 117 16.53 23.27 -6.43
CA GLY A 117 15.65 24.21 -5.74
C GLY A 117 14.41 24.56 -6.55
N THR A 118 13.93 23.61 -7.36
CA THR A 118 12.78 23.75 -8.26
C THR A 118 11.77 22.62 -8.04
N SER A 119 10.64 22.65 -8.73
CA SER A 119 9.65 21.57 -8.74
C SER A 119 9.59 20.85 -10.09
N GLU A 120 9.07 19.62 -10.11
CA GLU A 120 8.87 18.87 -11.35
C GLU A 120 7.91 19.61 -12.30
N GLN A 121 6.92 20.33 -11.75
CA GLN A 121 6.01 21.17 -12.53
C GLN A 121 6.74 22.32 -13.23
N GLU A 122 7.61 23.04 -12.52
CA GLU A 122 8.39 24.14 -13.11
C GLU A 122 9.30 23.67 -14.24
N ILE A 123 9.93 22.50 -14.07
CA ILE A 123 10.75 21.87 -15.11
C ILE A 123 9.90 21.55 -16.34
N MET A 124 8.71 20.98 -16.15
CA MET A 124 7.79 20.66 -17.23
C MET A 124 7.27 21.93 -17.94
N ASP A 125 6.99 22.98 -17.19
CA ASP A 125 6.53 24.27 -17.73
C ASP A 125 7.62 24.96 -18.55
N ASP A 126 8.88 24.98 -18.06
CA ASP A 126 10.03 25.50 -18.82
C ASP A 126 10.27 24.71 -20.11
N TYR A 127 10.24 23.38 -20.02
CA TYR A 127 10.38 22.52 -21.18
C TYR A 127 9.29 22.78 -22.22
N SER A 128 8.03 22.83 -21.79
CA SER A 128 6.88 23.10 -22.66
C SER A 128 6.98 24.46 -23.34
N ARG A 129 7.41 25.49 -22.59
CA ARG A 129 7.65 26.84 -23.12
C ARG A 129 8.73 26.84 -24.20
N ARG A 130 9.86 26.19 -23.93
CA ARG A 130 10.98 26.09 -24.90
C ARG A 130 10.58 25.34 -26.17
N VAL A 131 9.85 24.23 -26.02
CA VAL A 131 9.34 23.46 -27.17
C VAL A 131 8.34 24.29 -27.98
N SER A 132 7.46 25.04 -27.31
CA SER A 132 6.48 25.90 -27.98
C SER A 132 7.14 27.02 -28.81
N CYS A 133 8.31 27.49 -28.39
CA CYS A 133 9.09 28.50 -29.11
C CYS A 133 10.04 27.90 -30.16
N LEU A 134 10.02 26.58 -30.38
CA LEU A 134 10.88 25.94 -31.38
C LEU A 134 10.43 26.36 -32.78
N GLY A 135 11.34 26.94 -33.57
CA GLY A 135 11.04 27.42 -34.93
C GLY A 135 10.53 28.86 -35.00
N THR A 136 10.19 29.49 -33.87
CA THR A 136 10.01 30.94 -33.82
C THR A 136 11.38 31.59 -33.65
N SER A 137 12.01 32.01 -34.74
CA SER A 137 13.17 32.88 -34.64
C SER A 137 12.72 34.18 -33.97
N ASN A 138 13.20 34.44 -32.75
CA ASN A 138 13.15 35.79 -32.19
C ASN A 138 14.00 36.66 -33.13
N SER A 139 13.36 37.33 -34.09
CA SER A 139 13.99 38.42 -34.83
C SER A 139 14.13 39.58 -33.85
N SER A 140 15.14 39.54 -33.00
CA SER A 140 15.59 40.76 -32.35
C SER A 140 16.07 41.70 -33.47
N PRO A 141 15.54 42.93 -33.58
CA PRO A 141 16.12 43.89 -34.49
C PRO A 141 17.50 44.20 -33.94
N LEU A 142 18.55 43.74 -34.62
CA LEU A 142 19.89 44.25 -34.46
C LEU A 142 19.81 45.76 -34.71
N LYS A 143 19.83 46.57 -33.64
CA LYS A 143 20.09 47.99 -33.76
C LYS A 143 21.56 48.13 -34.18
N LEU A 144 21.76 48.45 -35.46
CA LEU A 144 22.99 49.03 -36.01
C LEU A 144 23.24 50.40 -35.38
#